data_AF-L9XDL7-F1
#
_entry.id   AF-L9XDL7-F1
#
_cell.length_a   1.000
_cell.length_b   1.000
_cell.length_c   1.000
_cell.angle_alpha   90.00
_cell.angle_beta   90.00
_cell.angle_gamma   90.00
#
_symmetry.space_group_name_H-M   'P 1'
#
loop_
_entity.id
_entity.type
_entity.pdbx_description
1 polymer ?
#
loop_
_entity_poly.entity_id
_entity_poly.type
_entity_poly.pdbx_seq_one_letter_code
_entity_poly.pdbx_strand_id
1 'polypeptide(L)'
;MTEDEKVDIREVQSAKLRKAKGSIVVRATNAIRAAGLKDGSFRFDPYAVEEIGMVPAIGTEERIDGRTDPLASSIRFEGDGSVMMLTVPREVLEALEIDPDDIDWDNPPELNVWAGDRLIAFERPDERTVQVDRGEDSKD
;
A
#
# COMPACT_ATOMS: atom_id res chain seq x y z
N MET A 1 12.82 -28.05 8.95
CA MET A 1 13.10 -26.80 9.68
C MET A 1 13.26 -25.76 8.60
N THR A 2 12.21 -25.03 8.27
CA THR A 2 12.32 -23.85 7.41
C THR A 2 12.70 -22.72 8.36
N GLU A 3 13.90 -22.16 8.18
CA GLU A 3 14.28 -20.92 8.83
C GLU A 3 13.25 -19.87 8.41
N ASP A 4 12.58 -19.26 9.40
CA ASP A 4 11.81 -18.03 9.23
C ASP A 4 12.77 -16.97 8.67
N GLU A 5 12.80 -16.83 7.36
CA GLU A 5 13.56 -15.79 6.68
C GLU A 5 12.93 -14.45 7.06
N LYS A 6 13.57 -13.75 8.01
CA LYS A 6 13.14 -12.42 8.42
C LYS A 6 13.43 -11.44 7.29
N VAL A 7 12.39 -11.05 6.58
CA VAL A 7 12.48 -9.98 5.58
C VAL A 7 12.44 -8.64 6.29
N ASP A 8 13.49 -7.83 6.11
CA ASP A 8 13.54 -6.46 6.62
C ASP A 8 12.67 -5.57 5.73
N ILE A 9 11.64 -4.96 6.32
CA ILE A 9 10.80 -3.96 5.66
C ILE A 9 10.89 -2.64 6.43
N ARG A 10 10.75 -1.54 5.68
CA ARG A 10 10.70 -0.18 6.25
C ARG A 10 9.61 0.62 5.57
N GLU A 11 9.06 1.59 6.30
CA GLU A 11 8.17 2.57 5.72
C GLU A 11 8.94 3.40 4.68
N VAL A 12 8.40 3.49 3.47
CA VAL A 12 9.05 4.20 2.36
C VAL A 12 8.30 5.47 2.00
N GLN A 13 6.97 5.44 2.05
CA GLN A 13 6.13 6.57 1.70
C GLN A 13 4.70 6.37 2.22
N SER A 14 3.99 7.47 2.43
CA SER A 14 2.52 7.47 2.52
C SER A 14 1.94 7.86 1.16
N ALA A 15 0.84 7.22 0.76
CA ALA A 15 0.26 7.41 -0.57
C ALA A 15 -1.27 7.36 -0.54
N LYS A 16 -1.90 8.39 -1.11
CA LYS A 16 -3.36 8.47 -1.25
C LYS A 16 -3.88 7.52 -2.33
N LEU A 17 -5.03 6.91 -2.04
CA LEU A 17 -5.81 6.18 -3.02
C LEU A 17 -6.35 7.12 -4.11
N ARG A 18 -6.41 6.61 -5.34
CA ARG A 18 -6.88 7.38 -6.50
C ARG A 18 -7.73 6.52 -7.42
N LYS A 19 -8.69 7.16 -8.10
CA LYS A 19 -9.45 6.54 -9.16
C LYS A 19 -8.72 6.68 -10.50
N ALA A 20 -8.48 5.57 -11.18
CA ALA A 20 -7.85 5.54 -12.51
C ALA A 20 -8.53 4.50 -13.40
N LYS A 21 -9.19 4.96 -14.48
CA LYS A 21 -9.83 4.12 -15.51
C LYS A 21 -10.71 2.98 -14.95
N GLY A 22 -11.50 3.27 -13.91
CA GLY A 22 -12.40 2.30 -13.27
C GLY A 22 -11.74 1.38 -12.24
N SER A 23 -10.47 1.61 -11.91
CA SER A 23 -9.76 0.92 -10.83
C SER A 23 -9.35 1.90 -9.74
N ILE A 24 -9.10 1.38 -8.54
CA ILE A 24 -8.47 2.12 -7.44
C ILE A 24 -6.98 1.83 -7.51
N VAL A 25 -6.16 2.88 -7.49
CA VAL A 25 -4.71 2.78 -7.61
C VAL A 25 -4.00 3.56 -6.53
N VAL A 26 -2.77 3.17 -6.25
CA VAL A 26 -1.82 3.88 -5.40
C VAL A 26 -0.54 4.15 -6.16
N ARG A 27 0.02 5.37 -6.03
CA ARG A 27 1.33 5.72 -6.60
C ARG A 27 2.42 5.27 -5.63
N ALA A 28 3.16 4.23 -6.00
CA ALA A 28 4.11 3.54 -5.12
C ALA A 28 5.53 3.53 -5.69
N THR A 29 5.93 4.55 -6.47
CA THR A 29 7.23 4.59 -7.15
C THR A 29 8.42 4.32 -6.24
N ASN A 30 8.47 4.94 -5.05
CA ASN A 30 9.62 4.76 -4.16
C ASN A 30 9.61 3.37 -3.54
N ALA A 31 8.44 2.86 -3.15
CA ALA A 31 8.29 1.52 -2.61
C ALA A 31 8.66 0.43 -3.63
N ILE A 32 8.19 0.56 -4.88
CA ILE A 32 8.51 -0.39 -5.96
C ILE A 32 10.01 -0.42 -6.24
N ARG A 33 10.66 0.74 -6.26
CA ARG A 33 12.12 0.85 -6.41
C ARG A 33 12.87 0.29 -5.20
N ALA A 34 12.37 0.54 -3.98
CA ALA A 34 12.95 0.00 -2.75
C ALA A 34 12.82 -1.53 -2.70
N ALA A 35 11.78 -2.09 -3.32
CA ALA A 35 11.62 -3.53 -3.53
C ALA A 35 12.50 -4.11 -4.63
N GLY A 36 13.36 -3.30 -5.26
CA GLY A 36 14.29 -3.73 -6.30
C GLY A 36 13.64 -3.96 -7.66
N LEU A 37 12.35 -3.63 -7.83
CA LEU A 37 11.61 -3.84 -9.06
C LEU A 37 11.59 -2.59 -9.95
N LYS A 38 11.64 -2.83 -11.26
CA LYS A 38 11.51 -1.80 -12.30
C LYS A 38 10.28 -2.02 -13.17
N ASP A 39 9.80 -3.26 -13.22
CA ASP A 39 8.68 -3.76 -14.01
C ASP A 39 8.21 -5.08 -13.38
N GLY A 40 7.11 -5.65 -13.89
CA GLY A 40 6.51 -6.88 -13.36
C GLY A 40 5.23 -6.62 -12.57
N SER A 41 5.01 -7.43 -11.53
CA SER A 41 3.76 -7.46 -10.77
C SER A 41 3.97 -7.76 -9.30
N PHE A 42 2.99 -7.40 -8.48
CA PHE A 42 2.91 -7.79 -7.08
C PHE A 42 1.67 -8.63 -6.86
N ARG A 43 1.81 -9.72 -6.10
CA ARG A 43 0.68 -10.54 -5.65
C ARG A 43 0.41 -10.26 -4.18
N PHE A 44 -0.76 -9.70 -3.90
CA PHE A 44 -1.19 -9.36 -2.54
C PHE A 44 -1.65 -10.59 -1.77
N ASP A 45 -1.47 -10.56 -0.45
CA ASP A 45 -2.04 -11.51 0.49
C ASP A 45 -2.88 -10.78 1.55
N PRO A 46 -4.17 -10.52 1.26
CA PRO A 46 -5.04 -9.76 2.16
C PRO A 46 -5.30 -10.47 3.50
N TYR A 47 -5.14 -11.79 3.57
CA TYR A 47 -5.41 -12.57 4.78
C TYR A 47 -4.35 -12.38 5.87
N ALA A 48 -3.12 -12.02 5.48
CA ALA A 48 -2.04 -11.76 6.43
C ALA A 48 -2.31 -10.54 7.32
N VAL A 49 -3.27 -9.67 6.98
CA VAL A 49 -3.59 -8.47 7.78
C VAL A 49 -3.98 -8.83 9.21
N GLU A 50 -4.65 -9.97 9.42
CA GLU A 50 -5.07 -10.41 10.76
C GLU A 50 -3.88 -10.85 11.62
N GLU A 51 -2.78 -11.27 11.00
CA GLU A 51 -1.57 -11.75 11.68
C GLU A 51 -0.54 -10.65 11.90
N ILE A 52 -0.34 -9.78 10.90
CA ILE A 52 0.75 -8.78 10.89
C ILE A 52 0.29 -7.32 10.85
N GLY A 53 -1.02 -7.05 10.78
CA GLY A 53 -1.58 -5.69 10.73
C GLY A 53 -1.36 -4.96 9.40
N MET A 54 -0.86 -5.67 8.39
CA MET A 54 -0.51 -5.13 7.07
C MET A 54 -0.91 -6.11 5.98
N VAL A 55 -1.15 -5.61 4.77
CA VAL A 55 -1.36 -6.45 3.58
C VAL A 55 -0.06 -6.51 2.78
N PRO A 56 0.72 -7.60 2.86
CA PRO A 56 1.95 -7.77 2.10
C PRO A 56 1.64 -8.13 0.64
N ALA A 57 2.60 -7.86 -0.23
CA ALA A 57 2.56 -8.23 -1.63
C ALA A 57 3.94 -8.63 -2.12
N ILE A 58 4.05 -9.85 -2.67
CA ILE A 58 5.31 -10.38 -3.20
C ILE A 58 5.45 -9.95 -4.65
N GLY A 59 6.57 -9.32 -4.93
CA GLY A 59 6.97 -8.83 -6.24
C GLY A 59 7.63 -9.91 -7.09
N THR A 60 7.26 -9.93 -8.37
CA THR A 60 7.85 -10.78 -9.41
C THR A 60 8.13 -9.94 -10.65
N GLU A 61 9.17 -10.29 -11.39
CA GLU A 61 9.48 -9.68 -12.69
C GLU A 61 8.48 -10.12 -13.78
N GLU A 62 7.71 -11.18 -13.53
CA GLU A 62 6.64 -11.63 -14.43
C GLU A 62 5.44 -10.68 -14.38
N ARG A 63 4.91 -10.35 -15.55
CA ARG A 63 3.70 -9.53 -15.66
C ARG A 63 2.46 -10.40 -15.53
N ILE A 64 1.93 -10.44 -14.32
CA ILE A 64 0.63 -11.00 -13.97
C ILE A 64 -0.34 -9.84 -13.68
N ASP A 65 -1.55 -9.89 -14.22
CA ASP A 65 -2.57 -8.87 -13.95
C ASP A 65 -3.82 -9.45 -13.31
N GLY A 66 -4.67 -8.56 -12.78
CA GLY A 66 -5.90 -8.87 -12.07
C GLY A 66 -6.89 -9.76 -12.81
N ARG A 67 -6.78 -9.89 -14.14
CA ARG A 67 -7.62 -10.82 -14.93
C ARG A 67 -7.17 -12.26 -14.81
N THR A 68 -5.87 -12.48 -14.59
CA THR A 68 -5.27 -13.82 -14.45
C THR A 68 -5.30 -14.27 -13.00
N ASP A 69 -4.93 -13.38 -12.07
CA ASP A 69 -4.99 -13.61 -10.63
C ASP A 69 -5.55 -12.33 -9.99
N PRO A 70 -6.72 -12.37 -9.32
CA PRO A 70 -7.41 -11.16 -8.83
C PRO A 70 -6.61 -10.38 -7.78
N LEU A 71 -5.67 -11.06 -7.10
CA LEU A 71 -4.77 -10.48 -6.12
C LEU A 71 -3.45 -10.02 -6.74
N ALA A 72 -3.22 -10.26 -8.04
CA ALA A 72 -2.06 -9.78 -8.76
C ALA A 72 -2.30 -8.40 -9.37
N SER A 73 -1.32 -7.52 -9.19
CA SER A 73 -1.34 -6.16 -9.69
C SER A 73 -0.06 -5.87 -10.44
N SER A 74 -0.20 -5.65 -11.74
CA SER A 74 0.90 -5.24 -12.61
C SER A 74 1.31 -3.81 -12.33
N ILE A 75 2.62 -3.56 -12.34
CA ILE A 75 3.19 -2.23 -12.25
C ILE A 75 2.77 -1.45 -13.49
N ARG A 76 2.01 -0.36 -13.27
CA ARG A 76 1.57 0.55 -14.33
C ARG A 76 2.38 1.83 -14.29
N PHE A 77 2.62 2.39 -15.47
CA PHE A 77 3.39 3.62 -15.63
C PHE A 77 2.48 4.78 -16.04
N GLU A 78 2.75 5.96 -15.49
CA GLU A 78 2.09 7.21 -15.86
C GLU A 78 3.12 8.25 -16.34
N GLY A 79 2.71 9.08 -17.30
CA GLY A 79 3.55 10.11 -17.92
C GLY A 79 4.69 9.47 -18.73
N ASP A 80 5.92 9.98 -18.52
CA ASP A 80 7.15 9.50 -19.17
C ASP A 80 7.70 8.20 -18.54
N GLY A 81 6.89 7.45 -17.79
CA GLY A 81 7.34 6.25 -17.08
C GLY A 81 8.05 6.52 -15.75
N SER A 82 8.05 7.78 -15.29
CA SER A 82 8.65 8.17 -14.02
C SER A 82 7.78 7.83 -12.80
N VAL A 83 6.48 7.66 -13.00
CA VAL A 83 5.51 7.35 -11.94
C VAL A 83 5.03 5.92 -12.10
N MET A 84 5.21 5.12 -11.06
CA MET A 84 4.76 3.74 -10.99
C MET A 84 3.56 3.63 -10.06
N MET A 85 2.55 2.88 -10.50
CA MET A 85 1.27 2.71 -9.82
C MET A 85 0.93 1.24 -9.71
N LEU A 86 0.24 0.90 -8.63
CA LEU A 86 -0.38 -0.41 -8.44
C LEU A 86 -1.87 -0.24 -8.36
N THR A 87 -2.59 -1.16 -8.99
CA THR A 87 -4.02 -1.33 -8.71
C THR A 87 -4.15 -1.98 -7.34
N VAL A 88 -5.03 -1.45 -6.50
CA VAL A 88 -5.34 -2.02 -5.20
C VAL A 88 -6.61 -2.86 -5.38
N PRO A 89 -6.54 -4.19 -5.28
CA PRO A 89 -7.72 -5.06 -5.38
C PRO A 89 -8.76 -4.71 -4.31
N ARG A 90 -10.04 -4.97 -4.59
CA ARG A 90 -11.13 -4.75 -3.63
C ARG A 90 -10.86 -5.49 -2.31
N GLU A 91 -10.43 -6.75 -2.40
CA GLU A 91 -10.12 -7.59 -1.23
C GLU A 91 -9.03 -6.98 -0.34
N VAL A 92 -8.05 -6.27 -0.93
CA VAL A 92 -7.01 -5.56 -0.17
C VAL A 92 -7.56 -4.34 0.54
N LEU A 93 -8.48 -3.61 -0.09
CA LEU A 93 -9.15 -2.46 0.55
C LEU A 93 -10.03 -2.93 1.71
N GLU A 94 -10.81 -3.98 1.50
CA GLU A 94 -11.67 -4.58 2.53
C GLU A 94 -10.84 -5.09 3.72
N ALA A 95 -9.69 -5.73 3.46
CA ALA A 95 -8.74 -6.15 4.49
C ALA A 95 -8.17 -4.97 5.31
N LEU A 96 -8.04 -3.80 4.70
CA LEU A 96 -7.60 -2.56 5.35
C LEU A 96 -8.78 -1.76 5.95
N GLU A 97 -9.97 -2.35 6.02
CA GLU A 97 -11.20 -1.73 6.50
C GLU A 97 -11.58 -0.46 5.72
N ILE A 98 -11.28 -0.45 4.42
CA ILE A 98 -11.64 0.62 3.49
C ILE A 98 -12.70 0.07 2.53
N ASP A 99 -13.94 0.55 2.65
CA ASP A 99 -14.96 0.23 1.68
C ASP A 99 -14.75 1.05 0.39
N PRO A 100 -14.53 0.42 -0.78
CA PRO A 100 -14.23 1.13 -2.02
C PRO A 100 -15.40 1.94 -2.58
N ASP A 101 -16.64 1.60 -2.20
CA ASP A 101 -17.86 2.24 -2.67
C ASP A 101 -18.17 3.50 -1.84
N ASP A 102 -17.68 3.58 -0.60
CA ASP A 102 -17.83 4.69 0.35
C ASP A 102 -16.65 5.68 0.40
N ILE A 103 -15.66 5.55 -0.50
CA ILE A 103 -14.51 6.46 -0.52
C ILE A 103 -14.94 7.89 -0.87
N ASP A 104 -14.67 8.83 0.03
CA ASP A 104 -14.71 10.27 -0.26
C ASP A 104 -13.52 10.67 -1.15
N TRP A 105 -13.76 10.91 -2.43
CA TRP A 105 -12.71 11.22 -3.40
C TRP A 105 -12.18 12.65 -3.31
N ASP A 106 -12.85 13.54 -2.55
CA ASP A 106 -12.35 14.89 -2.26
C ASP A 106 -11.25 14.82 -1.19
N ASN A 107 -11.42 13.96 -0.19
CA ASN A 107 -10.39 13.61 0.79
C ASN A 107 -10.11 12.10 0.84
N PRO A 108 -9.43 11.55 -0.19
CA PRO A 108 -9.27 10.10 -0.30
C PRO A 108 -8.36 9.56 0.81
N PRO A 109 -8.64 8.32 1.28
CA PRO A 109 -7.82 7.64 2.28
C PRO A 109 -6.37 7.50 1.83
N GLU A 110 -5.48 7.58 2.81
CA GLU A 110 -4.05 7.40 2.64
C GLU A 110 -3.63 6.03 3.17
N LEU A 111 -2.60 5.44 2.56
CA LEU A 111 -1.98 4.19 2.98
C LEU A 111 -0.50 4.45 3.28
N ASN A 112 -0.01 3.88 4.37
CA ASN A 112 1.42 3.72 4.58
C ASN A 112 1.91 2.58 3.68
N VAL A 113 2.99 2.83 2.94
CA VAL A 113 3.60 1.87 2.04
C VAL A 113 4.99 1.51 2.57
N TRP A 114 5.11 0.24 2.92
CA TRP A 114 6.33 -0.39 3.39
C TRP A 114 6.98 -1.15 2.24
N ALA A 115 8.31 -1.26 2.25
CA ALA A 115 9.03 -2.08 1.27
C ALA A 115 10.28 -2.73 1.84
N GLY A 116 10.58 -3.92 1.32
CA GLY A 116 11.78 -4.72 1.52
C GLY A 116 12.14 -5.46 0.22
N ASP A 117 13.14 -6.36 0.24
CA ASP A 117 13.56 -7.05 -0.99
C ASP A 117 12.39 -7.83 -1.63
N ARG A 118 12.00 -7.44 -2.85
CA ARG A 118 10.84 -7.97 -3.59
C ARG A 118 9.52 -7.96 -2.82
N LEU A 119 9.38 -7.15 -1.78
CA LEU A 119 8.21 -7.11 -0.92
C LEU A 119 7.74 -5.68 -0.79
N ILE A 120 6.43 -5.47 -0.90
CA ILE A 120 5.78 -4.25 -0.41
C ILE A 120 4.70 -4.65 0.58
N ALA A 121 4.30 -3.74 1.46
CA ALA A 121 3.11 -3.93 2.27
C ALA A 121 2.33 -2.62 2.38
N PHE A 122 1.01 -2.75 2.48
CA PHE A 122 0.12 -1.64 2.77
C PHE A 122 -0.41 -1.74 4.19
N GLU A 123 -0.43 -0.60 4.85
CA GLU A 123 -0.94 -0.43 6.20
C GLU A 123 -1.83 0.81 6.21
N ARG A 124 -2.93 0.75 6.96
CA ARG A 124 -3.76 1.94 7.21
C ARG A 124 -3.02 2.83 8.22
N PRO A 125 -2.84 4.14 7.96
CA PRO A 125 -2.23 5.01 8.93
C PRO A 125 -3.07 5.04 10.21
N ASP A 126 -2.45 4.71 11.33
CA ASP A 126 -3.07 4.77 12.65
C ASP A 126 -3.45 6.23 12.96
N GLU A 127 -4.73 6.53 13.17
CA GLU A 127 -5.19 7.86 13.58
C GLU A 127 -4.76 8.12 15.04
N ARG A 128 -3.50 8.48 15.23
CA ARG A 128 -3.02 9.00 16.52
C ARG A 128 -3.57 10.40 16.71
N THR A 129 -4.71 10.50 17.38
CA THR A 129 -5.24 11.77 17.89
C THR A 129 -4.27 12.29 18.94
N VAL A 130 -3.38 13.22 18.57
CA VAL A 130 -2.54 13.93 19.54
C VAL A 130 -3.43 14.95 20.25
N GLN A 131 -3.90 14.63 21.46
CA GLN A 131 -4.43 15.65 22.37
C GLN A 131 -3.28 16.55 22.80
N VAL A 132 -3.23 17.75 22.24
CA VAL A 132 -2.35 18.80 22.72
C VAL A 132 -3.06 19.49 23.88
N ASP A 133 -2.77 19.06 25.11
CA ASP A 133 -3.11 19.82 26.31
C ASP A 133 -2.28 21.10 26.28
N ARG A 134 -2.83 22.17 25.71
CA ARG A 134 -2.27 23.51 25.86
C ARG A 134 -2.60 23.94 27.28
N GLY A 135 -1.73 23.56 28.22
CA GLY A 135 -1.75 24.10 29.57
C GLY A 135 -1.75 25.62 29.50
N GLU A 136 -2.87 26.21 29.93
CA GLU A 136 -2.94 27.63 30.25
C GLU A 136 -2.04 27.89 31.45
N ASP A 137 -0.79 28.27 31.20
CA ASP A 137 0.00 29.05 32.16
C ASP A 137 -0.59 30.47 32.17
N SER A 138 -1.66 30.65 32.95
CA SER A 138 -2.05 31.98 33.43
C SER A 138 -1.74 32.03 34.91
N LYS A 139 -0.56 32.56 35.17
CA LYS A 139 -0.07 33.01 36.46
C LYS A 139 -0.66 34.41 36.72
N ASP A 140 -1.44 34.55 37.78
CA ASP A 140 -1.47 35.76 38.62
C ASP A 140 -1.85 35.38 40.06
#